data_AF-A0A8X7QZV0-F1
#
_entry.id   AF-A0A8X7QZV0-F1
#
_cell.length_a   1.000
_cell.length_b   1.000
_cell.length_c   1.000
_cell.angle_alpha   90.00
_cell.angle_beta   90.00
_cell.angle_gamma   90.00
#
_symmetry.space_group_name_H-M   'P 1'
#
loop_
_entity.id
_entity.type
_entity.pdbx_description
1 polymer ?
#
loop_
_entity_poly.entity_id
_entity_poly.type
_entity_poly.pdbx_seq_one_letter_code
_entity_poly.pdbx_strand_id
1 'polypeptide(L)'
;MGGQCSNLGCCRKSSHKTAVLEAPPHLENGDNSDVTDVPAFREYTLDQLKSATSGFAVEYIVSEHGEKAPNVVYRGKLENQKKIAVKRFTRNLQTLTDSCLDGQFSDSDGTELVRLASRCLQYEARERPNPKSLVTALTPLQKDTEVPSHVLMGLPHSGSVSPLSPLGETCSRKDLTAMLEILEKLGYKDDEGVTNELSFHMWTDQMQESLNFKKKGDVAFRQKDFREAIECYTQFIDGGMISPTVCARRSLCYLMSDMPKEALDDAIQAQVISPVWHVASYLQSASLSFLGMENESQIALKDGSNLESKRN
;
A
#
# COMPACT_ATOMS: atom_id res chain seq x y z
N MET A 1 -20.84 35.84 20.60
CA MET A 1 -19.85 35.35 19.61
C MET A 1 -18.79 34.58 20.36
N GLY A 2 -18.64 33.30 20.07
CA GLY A 2 -17.75 32.38 20.79
C GLY A 2 -18.37 30.98 20.91
N GLY A 3 -17.59 29.96 20.59
CA GLY A 3 -17.93 28.55 20.82
C GLY A 3 -17.55 27.63 19.65
N GLN A 4 -16.46 26.88 19.83
CA GLN A 4 -15.81 25.95 18.91
C GLN A 4 -16.63 24.68 18.60
N CYS A 5 -16.30 23.99 17.50
CA CYS A 5 -15.78 22.59 17.46
C CYS A 5 -16.19 21.78 16.21
N SER A 6 -15.21 20.97 15.79
CA SER A 6 -15.07 20.07 14.64
C SER A 6 -15.93 18.80 14.71
N ASN A 7 -16.34 18.22 13.56
CA ASN A 7 -15.93 16.86 13.12
C ASN A 7 -16.65 16.37 11.85
N LEU A 8 -15.90 15.58 11.07
CA LEU A 8 -16.26 14.88 9.85
C LEU A 8 -17.44 13.89 10.03
N GLY A 9 -18.33 13.87 9.03
CA GLY A 9 -19.33 12.82 8.81
C GLY A 9 -18.74 11.58 8.12
N CYS A 10 -19.48 10.51 7.83
CA CYS A 10 -20.90 10.25 8.00
C CYS A 10 -21.11 8.72 7.90
N CYS A 11 -21.52 8.06 8.98
CA CYS A 11 -21.98 6.66 8.95
C CYS A 11 -23.47 6.63 8.59
N ARG A 12 -23.83 6.15 7.40
CA ARG A 12 -25.23 5.98 6.98
C ARG A 12 -25.71 4.58 7.32
N LYS A 13 -26.60 4.48 8.31
CA LYS A 13 -27.35 3.27 8.67
C LYS A 13 -28.38 2.96 7.57
N SER A 14 -28.53 1.69 7.23
CA SER A 14 -29.76 1.16 6.60
C SER A 14 -30.31 0.03 7.47
N SER A 15 -31.58 0.19 7.85
CA SER A 15 -32.33 -0.72 8.71
C SER A 15 -33.05 -1.77 7.87
N HIS A 16 -32.75 -3.05 8.09
CA HIS A 16 -33.72 -4.12 7.84
C HIS A 16 -33.76 -5.07 9.04
N LYS A 17 -35.00 -5.34 9.47
CA LYS A 17 -35.41 -5.98 10.73
C LYS A 17 -34.95 -7.45 10.81
N THR A 18 -34.23 -7.79 11.86
CA THR A 18 -34.00 -9.18 12.30
C THR A 18 -35.21 -9.63 13.12
N ALA A 19 -36.02 -10.55 12.59
CA ALA A 19 -37.02 -11.26 13.37
C ALA A 19 -36.34 -12.46 14.05
N VAL A 20 -36.29 -12.39 15.38
CA VAL A 20 -35.92 -13.50 16.26
C VAL A 20 -37.09 -14.50 16.26
N LEU A 21 -36.80 -15.76 15.97
CA LEU A 21 -37.69 -16.87 16.27
C LEU A 21 -36.91 -17.91 17.09
N GLU A 22 -37.40 -18.13 18.30
CA GLU A 22 -36.90 -19.03 19.33
C GLU A 22 -36.89 -20.50 18.89
N ALA A 23 -35.96 -21.26 19.47
CA ALA A 23 -35.85 -22.70 19.31
C ALA A 23 -36.92 -23.45 20.15
N PRO A 24 -37.57 -24.51 19.62
CA PRO A 24 -38.37 -25.42 20.44
C PRO A 24 -37.48 -26.39 21.24
N PRO A 25 -37.97 -26.94 22.37
CA PRO A 25 -37.18 -27.68 23.33
C PRO A 25 -36.83 -29.11 22.89
N HIS A 26 -35.72 -29.58 23.45
CA HIS A 26 -35.24 -30.96 23.44
C HIS A 26 -36.36 -31.98 23.71
N LEU A 27 -36.45 -32.99 22.84
CA LEU A 27 -37.00 -34.31 23.18
C LEU A 27 -35.89 -35.34 23.02
N GLU A 28 -35.74 -36.17 24.03
CA GLU A 28 -34.68 -37.16 24.21
C GLU A 28 -34.73 -38.31 23.19
N ASN A 29 -33.53 -38.76 22.83
CA ASN A 29 -33.10 -40.13 22.47
C ASN A 29 -34.02 -41.00 21.60
N GLY A 30 -33.69 -41.02 20.31
CA GLY A 30 -33.78 -42.22 19.47
C GLY A 30 -32.47 -42.34 18.70
N ASP A 31 -31.63 -43.28 19.11
CA ASP A 31 -30.37 -43.66 18.45
C ASP A 31 -30.63 -44.03 16.99
N ASN A 32 -30.14 -43.20 16.07
CA ASN A 32 -29.76 -43.63 14.72
C ASN A 32 -28.76 -42.61 14.17
N SER A 33 -27.50 -43.04 14.23
CA SER A 33 -26.37 -42.41 13.57
C SER A 33 -26.55 -42.45 12.06
N ASP A 34 -27.12 -41.41 11.48
CA ASP A 34 -26.94 -41.12 10.06
C ASP A 34 -26.15 -39.83 9.94
N VAL A 35 -24.82 -40.02 9.88
CA VAL A 35 -23.86 -38.98 9.52
C VAL A 35 -24.33 -38.41 8.19
N THR A 36 -24.70 -37.13 8.16
CA THR A 36 -24.98 -36.42 6.92
C THR A 36 -23.69 -36.33 6.09
N ASP A 37 -23.44 -37.39 5.32
CA ASP A 37 -22.32 -37.51 4.39
C ASP A 37 -22.58 -36.58 3.19
N VAL A 38 -22.23 -35.31 3.36
CA VAL A 38 -22.20 -34.35 2.25
C VAL A 38 -21.08 -34.84 1.31
N PRO A 39 -21.39 -35.21 0.05
CA PRO A 39 -20.40 -35.83 -0.82
C PRO A 39 -19.20 -34.90 -1.04
N ALA A 40 -17.98 -35.42 -0.85
CA ALA A 40 -16.76 -34.74 -1.25
C ALA A 40 -16.85 -34.30 -2.73
N PHE A 41 -16.29 -33.13 -3.06
CA PHE A 41 -16.27 -32.70 -4.46
C PHE A 41 -15.45 -33.70 -5.27
N ARG A 42 -16.04 -34.16 -6.38
CA ARG A 42 -15.36 -35.08 -7.30
C ARG A 42 -15.10 -34.35 -8.60
N GLU A 43 -13.85 -34.38 -9.04
CA GLU A 43 -13.48 -33.91 -10.37
C GLU A 43 -13.85 -34.98 -11.40
N TYR A 44 -14.48 -34.54 -12.50
CA TYR A 44 -14.77 -35.39 -13.65
C TYR A 44 -14.09 -34.79 -14.88
N THR A 45 -13.51 -35.64 -15.70
CA THR A 45 -12.96 -35.21 -16.98
C THR A 45 -14.07 -34.76 -17.93
N LEU A 46 -13.76 -33.86 -18.86
CA LEU A 46 -14.73 -33.42 -19.87
C LEU A 46 -15.29 -34.61 -20.67
N ASP A 47 -14.47 -35.61 -20.96
CA ASP A 47 -14.89 -36.79 -21.71
C ASP A 47 -15.83 -37.69 -20.91
N GLN A 48 -15.61 -37.85 -19.60
CA GLN A 48 -16.57 -38.53 -18.73
C GLN A 48 -17.92 -37.80 -18.71
N LEU A 49 -17.93 -36.47 -18.64
CA LEU A 49 -19.15 -35.69 -18.67
C LEU A 49 -19.86 -35.74 -20.03
N LYS A 50 -19.10 -35.72 -21.13
CA LYS A 50 -19.63 -35.93 -22.49
C LYS A 50 -20.28 -37.29 -22.61
N SER A 51 -19.59 -38.37 -22.23
CA SER A 51 -20.14 -39.73 -22.26
C SER A 51 -21.40 -39.85 -21.40
N ALA A 52 -21.40 -39.22 -20.21
CA ALA A 52 -22.55 -39.26 -19.31
C ALA A 52 -23.77 -38.47 -19.80
N THR A 53 -23.60 -37.53 -20.72
CA THR A 53 -24.65 -36.62 -21.22
C THR A 53 -24.92 -36.79 -22.72
N SER A 54 -24.46 -37.88 -23.32
CA SER A 54 -24.57 -38.14 -24.77
C SER A 54 -24.00 -36.99 -25.61
N GLY A 55 -22.86 -36.45 -25.22
CA GLY A 55 -22.20 -35.33 -25.90
C GLY A 55 -22.86 -33.98 -25.65
N PHE A 56 -23.57 -33.81 -24.53
CA PHE A 56 -24.41 -32.63 -24.24
C PHE A 56 -25.56 -32.45 -25.25
N ALA A 57 -26.25 -33.55 -25.57
CA ALA A 57 -27.38 -33.53 -26.51
C ALA A 57 -28.60 -32.81 -25.92
N VAL A 58 -29.37 -32.16 -26.79
CA VAL A 58 -30.49 -31.26 -26.43
C VAL A 58 -31.60 -32.00 -25.68
N GLU A 59 -31.84 -33.28 -25.99
CA GLU A 59 -32.85 -34.09 -25.28
C GLU A 59 -32.51 -34.40 -23.82
N TYR A 60 -31.31 -34.04 -23.37
CA TYR A 60 -30.88 -34.16 -21.98
C TYR A 60 -30.94 -32.83 -21.22
N ILE A 61 -31.38 -31.74 -21.85
CA ILE A 61 -31.55 -30.45 -21.15
C ILE A 61 -32.77 -30.52 -20.20
N VAL A 62 -32.57 -30.02 -18.98
CA VAL A 62 -33.62 -29.91 -17.95
C VAL A 62 -33.89 -28.47 -17.53
N SER A 63 -33.19 -27.48 -18.10
CA SER A 63 -33.48 -26.07 -17.88
C SER A 63 -34.72 -25.62 -18.66
N GLU A 64 -35.58 -24.82 -18.01
CA GLU A 64 -36.89 -24.37 -18.51
C GLU A 64 -36.83 -23.72 -19.91
N HIS A 65 -35.77 -22.97 -20.19
CA HIS A 65 -35.59 -22.26 -21.46
C HIS A 65 -34.77 -23.06 -22.51
N GLY A 66 -34.56 -24.36 -22.28
CA GLY A 66 -33.79 -25.22 -23.17
C GLY A 66 -32.37 -24.69 -23.40
N GLU A 67 -31.94 -24.68 -24.66
CA GLU A 67 -30.64 -24.13 -25.08
C GLU A 67 -30.51 -22.61 -24.90
N LYS A 68 -31.64 -21.89 -24.77
CA LYS A 68 -31.65 -20.42 -24.60
C LYS A 68 -31.45 -19.99 -23.15
N ALA A 69 -31.32 -20.93 -22.22
CA ALA A 69 -31.06 -20.62 -20.82
C ALA A 69 -29.64 -20.03 -20.66
N PRO A 70 -29.45 -19.00 -19.81
CA PRO A 70 -28.14 -18.41 -19.56
C PRO A 70 -27.15 -19.39 -18.93
N ASN A 71 -27.63 -20.47 -18.29
CA ASN A 71 -26.85 -21.59 -17.83
C ASN A 71 -27.65 -22.88 -18.07
N VAL A 72 -27.29 -23.64 -19.10
CA VAL A 72 -28.01 -24.85 -19.50
C VAL A 72 -27.66 -26.00 -18.55
N VAL A 73 -28.67 -26.70 -18.02
CA VAL A 73 -28.46 -27.86 -17.15
C VAL A 73 -28.78 -29.12 -17.93
N TYR A 74 -27.82 -30.04 -18.03
CA TYR A 74 -27.99 -31.35 -18.65
C TYR A 74 -28.17 -32.42 -17.58
N ARG A 75 -29.15 -33.30 -17.74
CA ARG A 75 -29.20 -34.55 -16.98
C ARG A 75 -28.22 -35.55 -17.59
N GLY A 76 -27.48 -36.27 -16.76
CA GLY A 76 -26.54 -37.29 -17.22
C GLY A 76 -26.56 -38.53 -16.33
N LYS A 77 -25.91 -39.59 -16.79
CA LYS A 77 -25.70 -40.84 -16.06
C LYS A 77 -24.27 -41.31 -16.25
N LEU A 78 -23.53 -41.41 -15.15
CA LEU A 78 -22.16 -41.96 -15.14
C LEU A 78 -22.19 -43.47 -15.37
N GLU A 79 -21.04 -44.06 -15.73
CA GLU A 79 -20.89 -45.50 -16.01
C GLU A 79 -21.36 -46.39 -14.85
N ASN A 80 -21.09 -45.97 -13.61
CA ASN A 80 -21.56 -46.60 -12.37
C ASN A 80 -23.07 -46.40 -12.09
N GLN A 81 -23.83 -45.99 -13.11
CA GLN A 81 -25.27 -45.73 -13.06
C GLN A 81 -25.71 -44.54 -12.21
N LYS A 82 -24.78 -43.76 -11.63
CA LYS A 82 -25.08 -42.57 -10.84
C LYS A 82 -25.63 -41.45 -11.72
N LYS A 83 -26.81 -40.93 -11.38
CA LYS A 83 -27.41 -39.76 -12.04
C LYS A 83 -26.66 -38.50 -11.64
N ILE A 84 -26.42 -37.62 -12.59
CA ILE A 84 -25.77 -36.33 -12.40
C ILE A 84 -26.55 -35.22 -13.09
N ALA A 85 -26.37 -33.99 -12.63
CA ALA A 85 -26.78 -32.79 -13.34
C ALA A 85 -25.54 -31.96 -13.65
N VAL A 86 -25.33 -31.65 -14.93
CA VAL A 86 -24.18 -30.87 -15.41
C VAL A 86 -24.69 -29.49 -15.81
N LYS A 87 -24.44 -28.49 -14.96
CA LYS A 87 -24.74 -27.10 -15.28
C LYS A 87 -23.60 -26.53 -16.11
N ARG A 88 -23.85 -26.27 -17.39
CA ARG A 88 -22.93 -25.61 -18.30
C ARG A 88 -23.12 -24.11 -18.15
N PHE A 89 -22.12 -23.46 -17.59
CA PHE A 89 -22.06 -22.01 -17.56
C PHE A 89 -21.69 -21.49 -18.94
N THR A 90 -22.43 -20.50 -19.43
CA THR A 90 -22.02 -19.76 -20.62
C THR A 90 -20.73 -19.04 -20.28
N ARG A 91 -19.72 -19.06 -21.16
CA ARG A 91 -18.38 -18.49 -20.91
C ARG A 91 -18.48 -16.99 -20.61
N ASN A 92 -18.78 -16.65 -19.37
CA ASN A 92 -18.75 -15.29 -18.88
C ASN A 92 -17.99 -15.31 -17.56
N LEU A 93 -16.67 -15.45 -17.69
CA LEU A 93 -15.73 -15.38 -16.57
C LEU A 93 -15.97 -14.08 -15.76
N GLN A 94 -16.38 -12.99 -16.42
CA GLN A 94 -16.71 -11.71 -15.80
C GLN A 94 -17.84 -11.79 -14.77
N THR A 95 -18.75 -12.77 -14.88
CA THR A 95 -19.82 -12.98 -13.88
C THR A 95 -19.35 -13.77 -12.65
N LEU A 96 -18.21 -14.46 -12.74
CA LEU A 96 -17.63 -15.28 -11.66
C LEU A 96 -16.45 -14.59 -10.98
N THR A 97 -15.77 -13.67 -11.68
CA THR A 97 -14.67 -12.88 -11.15
C THR A 97 -15.20 -11.59 -10.51
N ASP A 98 -14.51 -11.11 -9.48
CA ASP A 98 -14.77 -9.78 -8.94
C ASP A 98 -14.65 -8.73 -10.06
N SER A 99 -15.58 -7.76 -10.08
CA SER A 99 -15.58 -6.68 -11.07
C SER A 99 -14.27 -5.87 -11.09
N CYS A 100 -13.53 -5.81 -9.97
CA CYS A 100 -12.23 -5.15 -9.92
C CYS A 100 -11.11 -5.90 -10.67
N LEU A 101 -11.34 -7.17 -11.01
CA LEU A 101 -10.40 -8.02 -11.75
C LEU A 101 -10.77 -8.17 -13.24
N ASP A 102 -11.82 -7.47 -13.70
CA ASP A 102 -12.25 -7.53 -15.09
C ASP A 102 -11.16 -6.98 -16.03
N GLY A 103 -10.85 -7.73 -17.09
CA GLY A 103 -9.80 -7.39 -18.04
C GLY A 103 -8.34 -7.66 -17.60
N GLN A 104 -8.09 -8.09 -16.36
CA GLN A 104 -6.72 -8.34 -15.87
C GLN A 104 -6.15 -9.72 -16.28
N PHE A 105 -7.02 -10.69 -16.52
CA PHE A 105 -6.64 -12.08 -16.83
C PHE A 105 -7.10 -12.49 -18.23
N SER A 106 -6.31 -13.34 -18.89
CA SER A 106 -6.77 -14.01 -20.11
C SER A 106 -7.79 -15.10 -19.76
N ASP A 107 -8.59 -15.55 -20.72
CA ASP A 107 -9.57 -16.63 -20.50
C ASP A 107 -8.93 -17.92 -19.93
N SER A 108 -7.70 -18.25 -20.37
CA SER A 108 -6.95 -19.40 -19.85
C SER A 108 -6.49 -19.18 -18.41
N ASP A 109 -5.97 -17.98 -18.10
CA ASP A 109 -5.51 -17.60 -16.77
C ASP A 109 -6.68 -17.62 -15.77
N GLY A 110 -7.82 -17.06 -16.18
CA GLY A 110 -9.03 -17.05 -15.37
C GLY A 110 -9.61 -18.45 -15.15
N THR A 111 -9.52 -19.33 -16.15
CA THR A 111 -9.91 -20.74 -16.00
C THR A 111 -9.02 -21.45 -14.96
N GLU A 112 -7.71 -21.22 -15.00
CA GLU A 112 -6.78 -21.77 -14.00
C GLU A 112 -7.04 -21.20 -12.60
N LEU A 113 -7.38 -19.91 -12.49
CA LEU A 113 -7.70 -19.27 -11.22
C LEU A 113 -8.97 -19.85 -10.59
N VAL A 114 -10.02 -20.06 -11.38
CA VAL A 114 -11.25 -20.73 -10.94
C VAL A 114 -10.97 -22.18 -10.51
N ARG A 115 -10.12 -22.89 -11.27
CA ARG A 115 -9.71 -24.27 -10.94
C ARG A 115 -8.90 -24.34 -9.63
N LEU A 116 -8.00 -23.37 -9.39
CA LEU A 116 -7.26 -23.28 -8.13
C LEU A 116 -8.21 -22.96 -6.96
N ALA A 117 -9.12 -22.00 -7.14
CA ALA A 117 -10.11 -21.63 -6.13
C ALA A 117 -11.01 -22.82 -5.74
N SER A 118 -11.49 -23.60 -6.72
CA SER A 118 -12.32 -24.79 -6.45
C SER A 118 -11.57 -25.86 -5.63
N ARG A 119 -10.26 -26.00 -5.85
CA ARG A 119 -9.42 -26.91 -5.05
C ARG A 119 -9.17 -26.38 -3.63
N CYS A 120 -9.15 -25.08 -3.43
CA CYS A 120 -9.06 -24.49 -2.08
C CYS A 120 -10.34 -24.68 -1.26
N LEU A 121 -11.51 -24.80 -1.92
CA LEU A 121 -12.82 -24.97 -1.29
C LEU A 121 -13.18 -26.42 -0.94
N GLN A 122 -12.24 -27.36 -1.12
CA GLN A 122 -12.47 -28.77 -0.79
C GLN A 122 -12.84 -28.96 0.68
N TYR A 123 -13.83 -29.79 0.96
CA TYR A 123 -14.28 -30.06 2.33
C TYR A 123 -13.15 -30.69 3.15
N GLU A 124 -12.49 -31.69 2.59
CA GLU A 124 -11.41 -32.40 3.24
C GLU A 124 -10.08 -31.63 3.14
N ALA A 125 -9.45 -31.38 4.28
CA ALA A 125 -8.19 -30.63 4.32
C ALA A 125 -7.06 -31.27 3.50
N ARG A 126 -7.07 -32.60 3.34
CA ARG A 126 -6.07 -33.37 2.57
C ARG A 126 -6.19 -33.16 1.06
N GLU A 127 -7.35 -32.76 0.57
CA GLU A 127 -7.60 -32.52 -0.85
C GLU A 127 -7.30 -31.08 -1.27
N ARG A 128 -7.14 -30.18 -0.29
CA ARG A 128 -6.76 -28.78 -0.53
C ARG A 128 -5.29 -28.70 -0.96
N PRO A 129 -4.94 -27.81 -1.92
CA PRO A 129 -3.55 -27.53 -2.26
C PRO A 129 -2.76 -27.08 -1.04
N ASN A 130 -1.51 -27.54 -0.91
CA ASN A 130 -0.62 -26.97 0.08
C ASN A 130 -0.28 -25.51 -0.30
N PRO A 131 -0.04 -24.61 0.68
CA PRO A 131 0.21 -23.20 0.40
C PRO A 131 1.37 -22.95 -0.55
N LYS A 132 2.44 -23.75 -0.50
CA LYS A 132 3.61 -23.59 -1.40
C LYS A 132 3.25 -23.88 -2.86
N SER A 133 2.46 -24.92 -3.09
CA SER A 133 1.95 -25.27 -4.42
C SER A 133 0.99 -24.21 -4.95
N LEU A 134 0.17 -23.62 -4.07
CA LEU A 134 -0.73 -22.54 -4.44
C LEU A 134 0.05 -21.28 -4.87
N VAL A 135 1.05 -20.88 -4.09
CA VAL A 135 1.96 -19.76 -4.44
C VAL A 135 2.62 -20.03 -5.78
N THR A 136 3.21 -21.21 -5.98
CA THR A 136 3.87 -21.58 -7.24
C THR A 136 2.93 -21.49 -8.44
N ALA A 137 1.66 -21.87 -8.28
CA ALA A 137 0.65 -21.81 -9.34
C ALA A 137 0.12 -20.38 -9.60
N LEU A 138 0.10 -19.52 -8.58
CA LEU A 138 -0.36 -18.14 -8.67
C LEU A 138 0.73 -17.17 -9.14
N THR A 139 2.02 -17.45 -8.89
CA THR A 139 3.14 -16.58 -9.28
C THR A 139 3.14 -16.21 -10.77
N PRO A 140 2.91 -17.13 -11.73
CA PRO A 140 2.86 -16.77 -13.15
C PRO A 140 1.63 -15.93 -13.54
N LEU A 141 0.56 -15.97 -12.74
CA LEU A 141 -0.68 -15.23 -12.98
C LEU A 141 -0.58 -13.78 -12.46
N GLN A 142 0.39 -13.48 -11.61
CA GLN A 142 0.64 -12.14 -11.10
C GLN A 142 1.31 -11.28 -12.17
N LYS A 143 0.49 -10.49 -12.90
CA LYS A 143 0.97 -9.58 -13.96
C LYS A 143 1.36 -8.21 -13.43
N ASP A 144 0.70 -7.76 -12.36
CA ASP A 144 1.01 -6.50 -11.73
C ASP A 144 2.08 -6.71 -10.65
N THR A 145 3.20 -6.00 -10.84
CA THR A 145 4.24 -5.85 -9.84
C THR A 145 3.77 -4.80 -8.82
N GLU A 146 2.63 -5.05 -8.18
CA GLU A 146 2.23 -4.23 -7.05
C GLU A 146 3.19 -4.48 -5.89
N VAL A 147 3.55 -3.36 -5.26
CA VAL A 147 4.38 -3.29 -4.07
C VAL A 147 3.87 -4.33 -3.08
N PRO A 148 4.68 -5.36 -2.74
CA PRO A 148 4.21 -6.50 -1.96
C PRO A 148 3.47 -6.07 -0.70
N SER A 149 2.40 -6.77 -0.31
CA SER A 149 1.53 -6.38 0.81
C SER A 149 2.28 -6.13 2.12
N HIS A 150 3.41 -6.81 2.35
CA HIS A 150 4.26 -6.54 3.52
C HIS A 150 4.93 -5.15 3.47
N VAL A 151 5.25 -4.63 2.27
CA VAL A 151 5.78 -3.28 2.07
C VAL A 151 4.67 -2.24 2.29
N LEU A 152 3.45 -2.49 1.81
CA LEU A 152 2.29 -1.63 2.08
C LEU A 152 1.88 -1.62 3.56
N MET A 153 2.04 -2.76 4.25
CA MET A 153 1.77 -2.87 5.69
C MET A 153 2.95 -2.46 6.58
N GLY A 154 4.02 -1.90 6.01
CA GLY A 154 5.19 -1.44 6.78
C GLY A 154 5.93 -2.54 7.55
N LEU A 155 5.75 -3.81 7.18
CA LEU A 155 6.37 -4.93 7.86
C LEU A 155 7.82 -5.11 7.37
N PRO A 156 8.82 -5.09 8.26
CA PRO A 156 10.21 -5.22 7.87
C PRO A 156 10.49 -6.62 7.32
N HIS A 157 10.94 -6.70 6.07
CA HIS A 157 11.71 -7.86 5.61
C HIS A 157 13.08 -7.80 6.28
N SER A 158 13.32 -8.72 7.20
CA SER A 158 14.66 -9.03 7.66
C SER A 158 15.45 -9.60 6.48
N GLY A 159 16.45 -8.88 6.00
CA GLY A 159 17.46 -9.45 5.11
C GLY A 159 17.52 -8.89 3.69
N SER A 160 17.66 -7.58 3.53
CA SER A 160 18.65 -6.97 2.62
C SER A 160 18.61 -5.46 2.83
N VAL A 161 19.37 -4.97 3.82
CA VAL A 161 19.60 -3.53 3.97
C VAL A 161 20.65 -3.19 2.93
N SER A 162 20.23 -2.59 1.81
CA SER A 162 21.16 -1.91 0.92
C SER A 162 22.01 -0.96 1.78
N PRO A 163 23.34 -0.91 1.58
CA PRO A 163 24.18 -0.03 2.38
C PRO A 163 23.66 1.41 2.27
N LEU A 164 23.44 2.05 3.41
CA LEU A 164 23.00 3.44 3.45
C LEU A 164 24.10 4.33 2.87
N SER A 165 23.71 5.46 2.28
CA SER A 165 24.67 6.50 1.92
C SER A 165 25.31 7.11 3.17
N PRO A 166 26.40 7.87 3.03
CA PRO A 166 27.01 8.58 4.17
C PRO A 166 26.00 9.44 4.94
N LEU A 167 25.07 10.12 4.25
CA LEU A 167 24.02 10.90 4.92
C LEU A 167 23.05 9.99 5.67
N GLY A 168 22.56 8.92 5.03
CA GLY A 168 21.68 7.95 5.70
C GLY A 168 22.30 7.30 6.93
N GLU A 169 23.59 6.92 6.88
CA GLU A 169 24.32 6.39 8.03
C GLU A 169 24.42 7.40 9.17
N THR A 170 24.75 8.67 8.85
CA THR A 170 24.87 9.71 9.87
C THR A 170 23.53 10.01 10.55
N CYS A 171 22.43 10.06 9.79
CA CYS A 171 21.08 10.22 10.32
C CYS A 171 20.68 9.06 11.23
N SER A 172 20.95 7.81 10.80
CA SER A 172 20.70 6.62 11.62
C SER A 172 21.47 6.64 12.94
N ARG A 173 22.72 7.11 12.93
CA ARG A 173 23.55 7.23 14.14
C ARG A 173 23.26 8.48 14.97
N LYS A 174 22.38 9.37 14.50
CA LYS A 174 22.10 10.69 15.11
C LYS A 174 23.36 11.56 15.25
N ASP A 175 24.32 11.41 14.34
CA ASP A 175 25.56 12.20 14.35
C ASP A 175 25.31 13.58 13.74
N LEU A 176 24.84 14.51 14.57
CA LEU A 176 24.52 15.88 14.15
C LEU A 176 25.74 16.62 13.58
N THR A 177 26.95 16.30 14.03
CA THR A 177 28.18 16.96 13.54
C THR A 177 28.49 16.53 12.12
N ALA A 178 28.39 15.22 11.85
CA ALA A 178 28.57 14.71 10.49
C ALA A 178 27.45 15.18 9.54
N MET A 179 26.21 15.26 10.01
CA MET A 179 25.10 15.85 9.24
C MET A 179 25.39 17.30 8.85
N LEU A 180 25.96 18.10 9.76
CA LEU A 180 26.33 19.49 9.51
C LEU A 180 27.34 19.60 8.38
N GLU A 181 28.42 18.80 8.41
CA GLU A 181 29.44 18.80 7.37
C GLU A 181 28.88 18.38 6.00
N ILE A 182 27.94 17.44 5.98
CA ILE A 182 27.30 17.00 4.74
C ILE A 182 26.40 18.11 4.16
N LEU A 183 25.56 18.75 4.98
CA LEU A 183 24.70 19.86 4.54
C LEU A 183 25.50 21.09 4.09
N GLU A 184 26.67 21.33 4.69
CA GLU A 184 27.59 22.38 4.22
C GLU A 184 28.12 22.04 2.81
N LYS A 185 28.57 20.80 2.58
CA LYS A 185 29.12 20.34 1.29
C LYS A 185 28.09 20.27 0.18
N LEU A 186 26.85 19.88 0.49
CA LEU A 186 25.76 19.84 -0.49
C LEU A 186 25.46 21.22 -1.08
N GLY A 187 25.57 22.27 -0.26
CA GLY A 187 25.29 23.64 -0.69
C GLY A 187 23.85 23.82 -1.14
N TYR A 188 23.62 24.67 -2.14
CA TYR A 188 22.30 25.02 -2.69
C TYR A 188 22.00 24.35 -4.03
N LYS A 189 22.70 23.26 -4.38
CA LYS A 189 22.58 22.60 -5.69
C LYS A 189 21.17 22.11 -6.00
N ASP A 190 20.40 21.82 -4.96
CA ASP A 190 19.04 21.29 -5.04
C ASP A 190 17.94 22.37 -5.06
N ASP A 191 18.34 23.65 -5.01
CA ASP A 191 17.43 24.80 -5.10
C ASP A 191 17.25 25.28 -6.56
N GLU A 192 18.05 24.80 -7.51
CA GLU A 192 18.11 25.30 -8.90
C GLU A 192 16.80 25.10 -9.69
N GLY A 193 15.91 24.18 -9.28
CA GLY A 193 14.59 23.99 -9.88
C GLY A 193 13.45 24.77 -9.21
N VAL A 194 13.64 25.21 -7.96
CA VAL A 194 12.65 25.95 -7.15
C VAL A 194 12.74 27.46 -7.40
N THR A 195 13.89 27.92 -7.90
CA THR A 195 14.24 29.34 -8.05
C THR A 195 13.92 29.94 -9.43
N ASN A 196 13.21 29.23 -10.30
CA ASN A 196 13.03 29.61 -11.71
C ASN A 196 11.98 30.70 -12.02
N GLU A 197 11.54 31.50 -11.04
CA GLU A 197 10.61 32.65 -11.25
C GLU A 197 11.13 33.99 -10.68
N LEU A 198 12.45 34.16 -10.55
CA LEU A 198 13.02 35.28 -9.79
C LEU A 198 13.41 36.53 -10.60
N SER A 199 13.15 36.61 -11.91
CA SER A 199 13.74 37.66 -12.75
C SER A 199 13.11 39.06 -12.65
N PHE A 200 11.94 39.23 -12.02
CA PHE A 200 11.31 40.56 -11.84
C PHE A 200 11.15 41.00 -10.37
N HIS A 201 10.94 40.06 -9.45
CA HIS A 201 10.77 40.38 -8.03
C HIS A 201 12.09 40.68 -7.27
N MET A 202 13.24 40.19 -7.78
CA MET A 202 14.57 40.39 -7.18
C MET A 202 15.01 41.85 -7.07
N TRP A 203 14.33 42.78 -7.76
CA TRP A 203 14.74 44.19 -7.81
C TRP A 203 14.14 45.06 -6.68
N THR A 204 13.44 44.46 -5.72
CA THR A 204 12.87 45.19 -4.58
C THR A 204 13.82 45.17 -3.37
N ASP A 205 13.93 46.28 -2.65
CA ASP A 205 14.78 46.40 -1.44
C ASP A 205 14.44 45.31 -0.40
N GLN A 206 13.15 44.95 -0.29
CA GLN A 206 12.67 43.89 0.59
C GLN A 206 13.23 42.50 0.23
N MET A 207 13.26 42.12 -1.05
CA MET A 207 13.86 40.84 -1.46
C MET A 207 15.37 40.82 -1.23
N GLN A 208 16.04 41.95 -1.45
CA GLN A 208 17.47 42.08 -1.20
C GLN A 208 17.81 41.90 0.29
N GLU A 209 16.98 42.46 1.19
CA GLU A 209 17.10 42.23 2.64
C GLU A 209 16.89 40.75 3.00
N SER A 210 15.87 40.08 2.46
CA SER A 210 15.67 38.64 2.68
C SER A 210 16.90 37.84 2.26
N LEU A 211 17.46 38.08 1.07
CA LEU A 211 18.68 37.42 0.61
C LEU A 211 19.91 37.72 1.49
N ASN A 212 19.96 38.88 2.14
CA ASN A 212 21.01 39.19 3.11
C ASN A 212 20.86 38.34 4.39
N PHE A 213 19.63 38.12 4.87
CA PHE A 213 19.39 37.22 6.00
C PHE A 213 19.81 35.79 5.69
N LYS A 214 19.54 35.28 4.48
CA LYS A 214 20.07 33.98 4.02
C LYS A 214 21.59 33.92 4.14
N LYS A 215 22.30 34.91 3.59
CA LYS A 215 23.78 34.97 3.64
C LYS A 215 24.31 35.04 5.07
N LYS A 216 23.66 35.84 5.93
CA LYS A 216 24.02 35.97 7.35
C LYS A 216 23.81 34.64 8.09
N GLY A 217 22.68 33.97 7.84
CA GLY A 217 22.38 32.63 8.36
C GLY A 217 23.41 31.59 7.92
N ASP A 218 23.84 31.61 6.65
CA ASP A 218 24.88 30.71 6.14
C ASP A 218 26.25 30.93 6.81
N VAL A 219 26.57 32.17 7.18
CA VAL A 219 27.80 32.48 7.94
C VAL A 219 27.67 31.95 9.36
N ALA A 220 26.57 32.25 10.05
CA ALA A 220 26.31 31.78 11.41
C ALA A 220 26.29 30.25 11.51
N PHE A 221 25.65 29.58 10.53
CA PHE A 221 25.59 28.12 10.43
C PHE A 221 26.99 27.49 10.37
N ARG A 222 27.89 28.03 9.54
CA ARG A 222 29.29 27.56 9.44
C ARG A 222 30.11 27.86 10.69
N GLN A 223 29.81 28.96 11.38
CA GLN A 223 30.41 29.30 12.66
C GLN A 223 29.83 28.48 13.83
N LYS A 224 28.83 27.62 13.57
CA LYS A 224 28.09 26.85 14.57
C LYS A 224 27.35 27.73 15.60
N ASP A 225 27.07 28.98 15.24
CA ASP A 225 26.15 29.84 15.99
C ASP A 225 24.71 29.53 15.55
N PHE A 226 24.18 28.44 16.10
CA PHE A 226 22.87 27.91 15.69
C PHE A 226 21.73 28.85 16.04
N ARG A 227 21.86 29.65 17.11
CA ARG A 227 20.84 30.61 17.52
C ARG A 227 20.70 31.72 16.49
N GLU A 228 21.81 32.37 16.15
CA GLU A 228 21.82 33.43 15.14
C GLU A 228 21.41 32.88 13.76
N ALA A 229 21.84 31.66 13.42
CA ALA A 229 21.44 31.00 12.19
C ALA A 229 19.91 30.77 12.12
N ILE A 230 19.28 30.31 13.20
CA ILE A 230 17.82 30.14 13.28
C ILE A 230 17.10 31.48 13.07
N GLU A 231 17.54 32.55 13.74
CA GLU A 231 16.92 33.87 13.62
C GLU A 231 17.02 34.40 12.18
N CYS A 232 18.22 34.32 11.58
CA CYS A 232 18.45 34.76 10.21
C CYS A 232 17.62 33.95 9.19
N TYR A 233 17.60 32.62 9.31
CA TYR A 233 16.81 31.78 8.40
C TYR A 233 15.31 32.00 8.58
N THR A 234 14.86 32.31 9.80
CA THR A 234 13.46 32.66 10.06
C THR A 234 13.06 33.96 9.38
N GLN A 235 13.89 35.01 9.48
CA GLN A 235 13.65 36.27 8.77
C GLN A 235 13.67 36.10 7.25
N PHE A 236 14.50 35.19 6.71
CA PHE A 236 14.46 34.84 5.30
C PHE A 236 13.13 34.18 4.88
N ILE A 237 12.63 33.22 5.66
CA ILE A 237 11.39 32.49 5.38
C ILE A 237 10.17 33.39 5.57
N ASP A 238 10.13 34.19 6.63
CA ASP A 238 9.06 35.18 6.91
C ASP A 238 9.00 36.27 5.83
N GLY A 239 10.13 36.55 5.17
CA GLY A 239 10.20 37.40 3.98
C GLY A 239 9.48 36.82 2.75
N GLY A 240 8.90 35.63 2.85
CA GLY A 240 8.18 34.93 1.77
C GLY A 240 9.11 34.19 0.80
N MET A 241 10.39 34.06 1.11
CA MET A 241 11.35 33.36 0.26
C MET A 241 11.29 31.86 0.52
N ILE A 242 11.39 31.08 -0.56
CA ILE A 242 11.29 29.62 -0.50
C ILE A 242 12.66 29.03 -0.84
N SER A 243 13.20 28.23 0.07
CA SER A 243 14.44 27.47 -0.16
C SER A 243 14.39 26.18 0.65
N PRO A 244 14.38 25.00 0.00
CA PRO A 244 14.40 23.74 0.72
C PRO A 244 15.70 23.58 1.52
N THR A 245 16.83 24.08 0.99
CA THR A 245 18.12 24.09 1.70
C THR A 245 18.09 24.92 2.97
N VAL A 246 17.46 26.10 2.97
CA VAL A 246 17.33 26.92 4.19
C VAL A 246 16.50 26.20 5.25
N CYS A 247 15.36 25.59 4.87
CA CYS A 247 14.56 24.78 5.78
C CYS A 247 15.36 23.61 6.36
N ALA A 248 16.11 22.87 5.54
CA ALA A 248 16.97 21.78 6.00
C ALA A 248 18.07 22.23 6.97
N ARG A 249 18.73 23.37 6.69
CA ARG A 249 19.77 23.91 7.57
C ARG A 249 19.19 24.40 8.90
N ARG A 250 18.03 25.08 8.87
CA ARG A 250 17.33 25.52 10.08
C ARG A 250 16.82 24.34 10.91
N SER A 251 16.32 23.29 10.26
CA SER A 251 15.99 22.00 10.90
C SER A 251 17.18 21.43 11.69
N LEU A 252 18.36 21.38 11.08
CA LEU A 252 19.55 20.89 11.79
C LEU A 252 19.97 21.82 12.93
N CYS A 253 19.86 23.15 12.78
CA CYS A 253 20.10 24.09 13.88
C CYS A 253 19.15 23.85 15.06
N TYR A 254 17.88 23.54 14.79
CA TYR A 254 16.91 23.17 15.82
C TYR A 254 17.32 21.88 16.55
N LEU A 255 17.77 20.85 15.83
CA LEU A 255 18.31 19.63 16.46
C LEU A 255 19.55 19.91 17.34
N MET A 256 20.47 20.75 16.85
CA MET A 256 21.63 21.20 17.63
C MET A 256 21.27 22.02 18.87
N SER A 257 20.04 22.57 18.91
CA SER A 257 19.52 23.39 20.00
C SER A 257 18.47 22.66 20.85
N ASP A 258 18.37 21.34 20.75
CA ASP A 258 17.42 20.49 21.50
C ASP A 258 15.93 20.81 21.25
N MET A 259 15.61 21.20 20.02
CA MET A 259 14.25 21.53 19.55
C MET A 259 13.79 20.58 18.42
N PRO A 260 13.60 19.27 18.70
CA PRO A 260 13.38 18.27 17.66
C PRO A 260 11.99 18.34 16.98
N LYS A 261 11.00 19.02 17.58
CA LYS A 261 9.67 19.20 16.98
C LYS A 261 9.73 20.23 15.86
N GLU A 262 10.31 21.38 16.16
CA GLU A 262 10.56 22.47 15.21
C GLU A 262 11.48 21.99 14.08
N ALA A 263 12.46 21.15 14.40
CA ALA A 263 13.29 20.49 13.40
C ALA A 263 12.49 19.59 12.45
N LEU A 264 11.53 18.82 12.98
CA LEU A 264 10.66 17.97 12.17
C LEU A 264 9.77 18.80 11.24
N ASP A 265 9.18 19.89 11.75
CA ASP A 265 8.34 20.79 10.97
C ASP A 265 9.10 21.38 9.77
N ASP A 266 10.34 21.83 9.99
CA ASP A 266 11.20 22.33 8.91
C ASP A 266 11.62 21.24 7.91
N ALA A 267 11.86 20.01 8.38
CA ALA A 267 12.19 18.89 7.49
C ALA A 267 10.99 18.46 6.63
N ILE A 268 9.77 18.56 7.16
CA ILE A 268 8.53 18.37 6.41
C ILE A 268 8.36 19.51 5.40
N GLN A 269 8.57 20.77 5.82
CA GLN A 269 8.47 21.92 4.92
C GLN A 269 9.47 21.82 3.76
N ALA A 270 10.70 21.39 4.02
CA ALA A 270 11.70 21.14 2.98
C ALA A 270 11.23 20.10 1.95
N GLN A 271 10.54 19.04 2.40
CA GLN A 271 9.98 18.03 1.51
C GLN A 271 8.77 18.55 0.73
N VAL A 272 7.92 19.41 1.33
CA VAL A 272 6.81 20.06 0.61
C VAL A 272 7.35 20.93 -0.53
N ILE A 273 8.44 21.66 -0.29
CA ILE A 273 9.09 22.50 -1.29
C ILE A 273 9.76 21.66 -2.38
N SER A 274 10.41 20.54 -2.02
CA SER A 274 11.08 19.65 -2.95
C SER A 274 10.72 18.18 -2.67
N PRO A 275 9.62 17.66 -3.26
CA PRO A 275 9.08 16.33 -2.92
C PRO A 275 10.02 15.16 -3.21
N VAL A 276 10.96 15.33 -4.15
CA VAL A 276 11.93 14.29 -4.54
C VAL A 276 13.26 14.39 -3.78
N TRP A 277 13.37 15.30 -2.81
CA TRP A 277 14.63 15.58 -2.13
C TRP A 277 14.88 14.66 -0.94
N HIS A 278 15.74 13.67 -1.14
CA HIS A 278 16.08 12.65 -0.14
C HIS A 278 16.63 13.23 1.18
N VAL A 279 17.33 14.36 1.16
CA VAL A 279 17.88 15.02 2.35
C VAL A 279 16.76 15.40 3.35
N ALA A 280 15.61 15.85 2.85
CA ALA A 280 14.47 16.19 3.71
C ALA A 280 13.96 14.96 4.48
N SER A 281 13.81 13.82 3.81
CA SER A 281 13.40 12.56 4.45
C SER A 281 14.42 12.07 5.48
N TYR A 282 15.71 12.22 5.19
CA TYR A 282 16.77 11.91 6.15
C TYR A 282 16.74 12.79 7.40
N LEU A 283 16.47 14.09 7.25
CA LEU A 283 16.29 15.00 8.38
C LEU A 283 15.02 14.69 9.19
N GLN A 284 13.92 14.31 8.54
CA GLN A 284 12.72 13.84 9.24
C GLN A 284 13.03 12.60 10.09
N SER A 285 13.77 11.63 9.54
CA SER A 285 14.23 10.46 10.30
C SER A 285 15.04 10.89 11.54
N ALA A 286 16.03 11.77 11.37
CA ALA A 286 16.82 12.27 12.49
C ALA A 286 15.93 12.92 13.56
N SER A 287 15.04 13.84 13.18
CA SER A 287 14.13 14.54 14.10
C SER A 287 13.19 13.58 14.84
N LEU A 288 12.56 12.63 14.14
CA LEU A 288 11.69 11.60 14.73
C LEU A 288 12.47 10.71 15.71
N SER A 289 13.71 10.39 15.39
CA SER A 289 14.62 9.66 16.27
C SER A 289 14.97 10.43 17.55
N PHE A 290 15.09 11.76 17.51
CA PHE A 290 15.26 12.59 18.72
C PHE A 290 13.94 12.73 19.52
N LEU A 291 12.78 12.59 18.87
CA LEU A 291 11.47 12.54 19.54
C LEU A 291 11.14 11.17 20.16
N GLY A 292 11.97 10.14 19.94
CA GLY A 292 11.72 8.77 20.40
C GLY A 292 10.72 7.99 19.56
N MET A 293 10.33 8.51 18.40
CA MET A 293 9.42 7.88 17.43
C MET A 293 10.21 6.96 16.49
N GLU A 294 10.71 5.85 17.03
CA GLU A 294 11.70 5.01 16.32
C GLU A 294 11.11 4.34 15.06
N ASN A 295 9.86 3.91 15.10
CA ASN A 295 9.23 3.25 13.93
C ASN A 295 9.10 4.23 12.76
N GLU A 296 8.60 5.43 13.02
CA GLU A 296 8.43 6.50 12.05
C GLU A 296 9.80 6.98 11.52
N SER A 297 10.81 7.04 12.39
CA SER A 297 12.17 7.34 11.98
C SER A 297 12.71 6.32 10.97
N GLN A 298 12.55 5.02 11.24
CA GLN A 298 13.02 3.97 10.33
C GLN A 298 12.27 4.00 8.99
N ILE A 299 10.98 4.35 8.99
CA ILE A 299 10.20 4.56 7.75
C ILE A 299 10.79 5.72 6.96
N ALA A 300 10.99 6.89 7.59
CA ALA A 300 11.56 8.07 6.94
C ALA A 300 12.99 7.82 6.41
N LEU A 301 13.79 7.04 7.14
CA LEU A 301 15.14 6.65 6.75
C LEU A 301 15.12 5.81 5.46
N LYS A 302 14.19 4.84 5.39
CA LYS A 302 14.00 3.99 4.21
C LYS A 302 13.49 4.80 3.02
N ASP A 303 12.57 5.73 3.25
CA ASP A 303 12.05 6.61 2.21
C ASP A 303 13.15 7.50 1.63
N GLY A 304 14.01 8.08 2.48
CA GLY A 304 15.20 8.82 2.05
C GLY A 304 16.13 7.98 1.16
N SER A 305 16.42 6.74 1.56
CA SER A 305 17.25 5.81 0.77
C SER A 305 16.63 5.47 -0.59
N ASN A 306 15.30 5.28 -0.63
CA ASN A 306 14.59 5.03 -1.88
C ASN A 306 14.61 6.24 -2.82
N LEU A 307 14.45 7.46 -2.28
CA LEU A 307 14.51 8.70 -3.07
C LEU A 307 15.92 8.97 -3.60
N GLU A 308 16.95 8.73 -2.79
CA GLU A 308 18.34 8.87 -3.20
C GLU A 308 18.71 7.89 -4.31
N SER A 309 18.26 6.63 -4.19
CA SER A 309 18.50 5.59 -5.19
C SER A 309 17.84 5.88 -6.54
N LYS A 310 16.74 6.65 -6.57
CA LYS A 310 16.05 7.06 -7.81
C LYS A 310 16.71 8.26 -8.50
N ARG A 311 17.56 8.99 -7.78
CA ARG A 311 18.22 10.21 -8.25
C ARG A 311 19.57 9.93 -8.93
N ASN A 312 20.22 8.84 -8.56
CA ASN A 312 21.48 8.35 -9.17
C ASN A 312 21.21 7.42 -10.35
#